data_AF-A0A671N651-F1
#
_entry.id   AF-A0A671N651-F1
#
_cell.length_a   1.000
_cell.length_b   1.000
_cell.length_c   1.000
_cell.angle_alpha   90.00
_cell.angle_beta   90.00
_cell.angle_gamma   90.00
#
_symmetry.space_group_name_H-M   'P 1'
#
loop_
_entity.id
_entity.type
_entity.pdbx_description
1 polymer ?
#
loop_
_entity_poly.entity_id
_entity_poly.type
_entity_poly.pdbx_seq_one_letter_code
_entity_poly.pdbx_strand_id
1 'polypeptide(L)'
;SRLMRPGDIITINEAKRRQSFSFEDEEPLELLPVLMDASALLEDTHIEKLSTRLPARVQGYPWRLVYSTVVHGTSLKTLYRNLLELDCPVLMVIKDMDNQIFGAFSTHPFRVSEHCYGTGETFLYSFCPEIKVYRWTGENSYFVKGNTDSLQIGGGGGRLGLWLDADLYHGTTSKCSTFNNLPLSSKQDFAIQNLEVWAFE
;
A
#
# COMPACT_ATOMS: atom_id res chain seq x y z
N SER A 1 -11.08 -63.59 63.15
CA SER A 1 -11.38 -62.92 61.86
C SER A 1 -11.43 -61.41 62.13
N ARG A 2 -10.35 -60.64 61.91
CA ARG A 2 -10.03 -59.90 60.66
C ARG A 2 -11.30 -59.27 60.05
N LEU A 3 -11.47 -57.94 59.99
CA LEU A 3 -10.59 -56.97 59.31
C LEU A 3 -10.74 -55.51 59.83
N MET A 4 -9.64 -54.76 59.72
CA MET A 4 -9.46 -53.31 59.89
C MET A 4 -10.11 -52.46 58.78
N ARG A 5 -10.30 -51.15 59.04
CA ARG A 5 -9.53 -50.05 58.41
C ARG A 5 -9.83 -48.68 59.05
N PRO A 6 -8.81 -47.98 59.58
CA PRO A 6 -8.76 -46.52 59.56
C PRO A 6 -7.44 -45.98 58.97
N GLY A 7 -7.52 -44.79 58.36
CA GLY A 7 -6.41 -43.86 58.07
C GLY A 7 -5.49 -44.24 56.89
N ASP A 8 -5.47 -43.41 55.84
CA ASP A 8 -4.31 -42.57 55.52
C ASP A 8 -4.24 -42.05 54.06
N ILE A 9 -3.91 -40.75 53.98
CA ILE A 9 -3.11 -40.04 52.98
C ILE A 9 -3.74 -39.68 51.61
N ILE A 10 -4.06 -38.38 51.52
CA ILE A 10 -4.17 -37.60 50.29
C ILE A 10 -2.87 -37.78 49.49
N THR A 11 -2.92 -38.56 48.42
CA THR A 11 -1.79 -38.69 47.50
C THR A 11 -1.90 -37.59 46.45
N ILE A 12 -0.85 -36.78 46.38
CA ILE A 12 -0.58 -35.75 45.39
C ILE A 12 -0.74 -36.37 43.98
N ASN A 13 -1.91 -36.18 43.38
CA ASN A 13 -2.15 -36.24 41.93
C ASN A 13 -3.48 -35.54 41.58
N GLU A 14 -3.74 -34.43 42.28
CA GLU A 14 -4.41 -33.29 41.66
C GLU A 14 -3.61 -32.81 40.44
N ALA A 15 -4.33 -32.23 39.48
CA ALA A 15 -3.83 -31.26 38.50
C ALA A 15 -3.38 -31.73 37.09
N LYS A 16 -3.80 -32.89 36.56
CA LYS A 16 -3.56 -33.21 35.11
C LYS A 16 -4.72 -33.80 34.32
N ARG A 17 -5.97 -33.60 34.74
CA ARG A 17 -7.15 -33.99 33.94
C ARG A 17 -8.14 -32.87 33.63
N ARG A 18 -7.66 -31.62 33.65
CA ARG A 18 -8.33 -30.42 33.14
C ARG A 18 -7.58 -29.75 31.98
N GLN A 19 -6.64 -30.44 31.35
CA GLN A 19 -5.95 -29.95 30.15
C GLN A 19 -6.36 -30.78 28.94
N SER A 20 -7.40 -30.31 28.25
CA SER A 20 -7.62 -30.48 26.80
C SER A 20 -8.86 -29.70 26.41
N PHE A 21 -8.77 -28.39 26.60
CA PHE A 21 -9.41 -27.39 25.75
C PHE A 21 -8.52 -26.16 25.92
N SER A 22 -7.34 -26.21 25.32
CA SER A 22 -6.72 -24.98 24.87
C SER A 22 -7.70 -24.43 23.85
N PHE A 23 -8.46 -23.42 24.26
CA PHE A 23 -8.79 -22.36 23.34
C PHE A 23 -7.42 -21.79 22.97
N GLU A 24 -6.84 -22.35 21.91
CA GLU A 24 -5.89 -21.58 21.13
C GLU A 24 -6.72 -20.37 20.73
N ASP A 25 -6.42 -19.23 21.35
CA ASP A 25 -6.72 -17.94 20.77
C ASP A 25 -6.03 -17.97 19.41
N GLU A 26 -6.71 -18.54 18.40
CA GLU A 26 -6.47 -18.19 17.02
C GLU A 26 -6.75 -16.69 16.98
N GLU A 27 -5.70 -15.89 17.10
CA GLU A 27 -5.66 -14.56 16.53
C GLU A 27 -6.40 -14.66 15.21
N PRO A 28 -7.51 -13.91 15.00
CA PRO A 28 -8.23 -14.01 13.75
C PRO A 28 -7.20 -13.79 12.66
N LEU A 29 -6.94 -14.80 11.83
CA LEU A 29 -6.10 -14.63 10.65
C LEU A 29 -6.63 -13.36 9.97
N GLU A 30 -5.88 -12.26 10.05
CA GLU A 30 -6.32 -11.00 9.47
C GLU A 30 -6.51 -11.29 7.99
N LEU A 31 -7.76 -11.45 7.57
CA LEU A 31 -8.07 -11.83 6.21
C LEU A 31 -7.53 -10.70 5.34
N LEU A 32 -6.51 -11.02 4.54
CA LEU A 32 -5.96 -10.09 3.57
C LEU A 32 -7.10 -9.54 2.71
N PRO A 33 -7.04 -8.25 2.31
CA PRO A 33 -8.01 -7.72 1.38
C PRO A 33 -8.04 -8.58 0.12
N VAL A 34 -9.21 -8.70 -0.48
CA VAL A 34 -9.40 -9.48 -1.70
C VAL A 34 -8.76 -8.72 -2.87
N LEU A 35 -7.79 -9.33 -3.55
CA LEU A 35 -7.34 -8.86 -4.86
C LEU A 35 -8.11 -9.63 -5.93
N MET A 36 -8.73 -8.91 -6.87
CA MET A 36 -9.44 -9.50 -8.01
C MET A 36 -8.47 -10.09 -9.04
N ASP A 37 -7.26 -9.54 -9.08
CA ASP A 37 -6.21 -9.89 -10.02
C ASP A 37 -4.91 -10.22 -9.26
N ALA A 38 -4.08 -11.08 -9.83
CA ALA A 38 -2.77 -11.36 -9.26
C ALA A 38 -1.84 -10.15 -9.40
N SER A 39 -1.14 -9.82 -8.33
CA SER A 39 -0.11 -8.80 -8.30
C SER A 39 1.25 -9.39 -8.69
N ALA A 40 2.01 -8.70 -9.53
CA ALA A 40 3.41 -9.04 -9.82
C ALA A 40 4.40 -8.32 -8.89
N LEU A 41 3.95 -7.29 -8.15
CA LEU A 41 4.82 -6.41 -7.34
C LEU A 41 4.62 -6.57 -5.83
N LEU A 42 3.36 -6.61 -5.40
CA LEU A 42 2.96 -6.79 -4.02
C LEU A 42 2.95 -8.27 -3.62
N GLU A 43 3.60 -8.54 -2.49
CA GLU A 43 3.47 -9.76 -1.71
C GLU A 43 2.43 -9.57 -0.59
N ASP A 44 1.98 -10.64 0.05
CA ASP A 44 0.99 -10.62 1.14
C ASP A 44 1.33 -9.61 2.24
N THR A 45 2.60 -9.55 2.65
CA THR A 45 3.05 -8.59 3.68
C THR A 45 2.95 -7.13 3.23
N HIS A 46 3.09 -6.85 1.93
CA HIS A 46 2.89 -5.51 1.37
C HIS A 46 1.41 -5.15 1.39
N ILE A 47 0.57 -6.10 0.99
CA ILE A 47 -0.89 -5.96 0.94
C ILE A 47 -1.44 -5.67 2.34
N GLU A 48 -1.06 -6.47 3.34
CA GLU A 48 -1.41 -6.30 4.76
C GLU A 48 -1.01 -4.89 5.27
N LYS A 49 0.24 -4.50 5.03
CA LYS A 49 0.75 -3.20 5.48
C LYS A 49 0.08 -2.02 4.79
N LEU A 50 -0.27 -2.14 3.51
CA LEU A 50 -0.95 -1.07 2.78
C LEU A 50 -2.43 -0.98 3.17
N SER A 51 -3.13 -2.11 3.30
CA SER A 51 -4.56 -2.15 3.60
C SER A 51 -4.90 -1.42 4.91
N THR A 52 -4.06 -1.62 5.93
CA THR A 52 -4.18 -0.96 7.25
C THR A 52 -3.86 0.55 7.23
N ARG A 53 -3.35 1.08 6.11
CA ARG A 53 -2.95 2.50 5.93
C ARG A 53 -3.83 3.26 4.94
N LEU A 54 -4.67 2.55 4.18
CA LEU A 54 -5.65 3.14 3.29
C LEU A 54 -6.73 3.90 4.07
N PRO A 55 -7.37 4.92 3.48
CA PRO A 55 -8.51 5.58 4.10
C PRO A 55 -9.67 4.62 4.34
N ALA A 56 -10.42 4.82 5.43
CA ALA A 56 -11.52 3.94 5.82
C ALA A 56 -12.55 3.71 4.71
N ARG A 57 -12.79 4.70 3.85
CA ARG A 57 -13.77 4.62 2.75
C ARG A 57 -13.42 3.64 1.64
N VAL A 58 -12.16 3.20 1.53
CA VAL A 58 -11.73 2.18 0.55
C VAL A 58 -11.34 0.86 1.22
N GLN A 59 -11.31 0.80 2.55
CA GLN A 59 -11.02 -0.44 3.25
C GLN A 59 -12.18 -1.42 3.06
N GLY A 60 -11.85 -2.70 2.83
CA GLY A 60 -12.82 -3.78 2.61
C GLY A 60 -13.31 -3.90 1.16
N TYR A 61 -13.10 -2.89 0.31
CA TYR A 61 -13.34 -3.04 -1.13
C TYR A 61 -12.23 -3.88 -1.77
N PRO A 62 -12.57 -4.84 -2.66
CA PRO A 62 -11.57 -5.59 -3.40
C PRO A 62 -10.72 -4.67 -4.29
N TRP A 63 -9.47 -5.09 -4.49
CA TRP A 63 -8.50 -4.37 -5.30
C TRP A 63 -8.52 -4.94 -6.70
N ARG A 64 -8.83 -4.10 -7.69
CA ARG A 64 -8.84 -4.47 -9.10
C ARG A 64 -7.64 -3.87 -9.82
N LEU A 65 -6.89 -4.69 -10.56
CA LEU A 65 -5.75 -4.22 -11.33
C LEU A 65 -6.23 -3.49 -12.57
N VAL A 66 -6.14 -2.16 -12.57
CA VAL A 66 -6.61 -1.32 -13.70
C VAL A 66 -5.49 -1.02 -14.69
N TYR A 67 -4.24 -1.11 -14.26
CA TYR A 67 -3.09 -0.92 -15.12
C TYR A 67 -1.87 -1.66 -14.60
N SER A 68 -1.06 -2.18 -15.51
CA SER A 68 0.23 -2.81 -15.22
C SER A 68 1.14 -2.63 -16.41
N THR A 69 2.39 -2.24 -16.20
CA THR A 69 3.36 -2.10 -17.29
C THR A 69 3.69 -3.43 -17.96
N VAL A 70 3.53 -4.55 -17.25
CA VAL A 70 3.72 -5.90 -17.79
C VAL A 70 2.63 -6.23 -18.83
N VAL A 71 1.39 -5.84 -18.55
CA VAL A 71 0.22 -6.21 -19.36
C VAL A 71 -0.07 -5.17 -20.44
N HIS A 72 0.07 -3.89 -20.12
CA HIS A 72 -0.42 -2.78 -20.94
C HIS A 72 0.70 -1.97 -21.61
N GLY A 73 1.96 -2.32 -21.37
CA GLY A 73 3.15 -1.58 -21.83
C GLY A 73 3.48 -0.38 -20.94
N THR A 74 4.48 0.40 -21.32
CA THR A 74 5.03 1.47 -20.46
C THR A 74 4.57 2.88 -20.85
N SER A 75 3.46 3.04 -21.56
CA SER A 75 3.02 4.38 -21.98
C SER A 75 2.13 5.07 -20.95
N LEU A 76 2.52 6.27 -20.48
CA LEU A 76 1.70 7.11 -19.61
C LEU A 76 0.33 7.44 -20.24
N LYS A 77 0.30 7.61 -21.56
CA LYS A 77 -0.96 7.81 -22.31
C LYS A 77 -1.87 6.57 -22.24
N THR A 78 -1.29 5.37 -22.25
CA THR A 78 -2.05 4.13 -22.04
C THR A 78 -2.54 4.03 -20.60
N LEU A 79 -1.73 4.42 -19.61
CA LEU A 79 -2.20 4.54 -18.22
C LEU A 79 -3.44 5.44 -18.14
N TYR A 80 -3.38 6.68 -18.64
CA TYR A 80 -4.53 7.58 -18.60
C TYR A 80 -5.78 7.03 -19.30
N ARG A 81 -5.62 6.30 -20.40
CA ARG A 81 -6.75 5.68 -21.10
C ARG A 81 -7.42 4.59 -20.28
N ASN A 82 -6.66 3.76 -19.57
CA ASN A 82 -7.21 2.70 -18.71
C ASN A 82 -7.93 3.27 -17.48
N LEU A 83 -7.55 4.46 -17.03
CA LEU A 83 -8.13 5.11 -15.85
C LEU A 83 -9.28 6.07 -16.19
N LEU A 84 -9.61 6.28 -17.47
CA LEU A 84 -10.50 7.35 -17.94
C LEU A 84 -11.93 7.23 -17.40
N GLU A 85 -12.45 6.02 -17.28
CA GLU A 85 -13.84 5.74 -16.88
C GLU A 85 -13.98 5.48 -15.36
N LEU A 86 -12.89 5.55 -14.61
CA LEU A 86 -12.92 5.37 -13.17
C LEU A 86 -13.42 6.65 -12.48
N ASP A 87 -14.16 6.48 -11.40
CA ASP A 87 -14.55 7.57 -10.48
C ASP A 87 -14.25 7.21 -9.01
N CYS A 88 -13.21 6.39 -8.80
CA CYS A 88 -12.79 5.91 -7.49
C CYS A 88 -11.31 6.24 -7.22
N PRO A 89 -10.85 6.18 -5.97
CA PRO A 89 -9.44 6.31 -5.64
C PRO A 89 -8.61 5.20 -6.27
N VAL A 90 -7.33 5.50 -6.48
CA VAL A 90 -6.39 4.53 -7.04
C VAL A 90 -5.12 4.47 -6.22
N LEU A 91 -4.51 3.29 -6.18
CA LEU A 91 -3.21 3.04 -5.57
C LEU A 91 -2.20 2.72 -6.67
N MET A 92 -1.20 3.57 -6.83
CA MET A 92 -0.04 3.32 -7.68
C MET A 92 1.04 2.61 -6.87
N VAL A 93 1.53 1.49 -7.40
CA VAL A 93 2.65 0.71 -6.87
C VAL A 93 3.78 0.73 -7.90
N ILE A 94 4.97 1.11 -7.48
CA ILE A 94 6.17 1.14 -8.30
C ILE A 94 7.20 0.22 -7.66
N LYS A 95 7.81 -0.62 -8.49
CA LYS A 95 9.06 -1.31 -8.16
C LYS A 95 10.16 -0.76 -9.07
N ASP A 96 11.21 -0.24 -8.46
CA ASP A 96 12.38 0.24 -9.22
C ASP A 96 13.41 -0.88 -9.48
N MET A 97 14.43 -0.56 -10.28
CA MET A 97 15.53 -1.47 -10.61
C MET A 97 16.46 -1.79 -9.42
N ASP A 98 16.36 -1.05 -8.32
CA ASP A 98 17.03 -1.32 -7.04
C ASP A 98 16.12 -2.13 -6.07
N ASN A 99 15.04 -2.72 -6.59
CA ASN A 99 14.03 -3.51 -5.87
C ASN A 99 13.29 -2.76 -4.74
N GLN A 100 13.26 -1.43 -4.77
CA GLN A 100 12.48 -0.64 -3.82
C GLN A 100 11.01 -0.60 -4.24
N ILE A 101 10.11 -0.80 -3.28
CA ILE A 101 8.66 -0.67 -3.49
C ILE A 101 8.15 0.60 -2.83
N PHE A 102 7.51 1.45 -3.62
CA PHE A 102 6.96 2.73 -3.18
C PHE A 102 5.83 3.15 -4.11
N GLY A 103 5.18 4.27 -3.82
CA GLY A 103 4.13 4.77 -4.68
C GLY A 103 3.26 5.83 -4.04
N ALA A 104 2.02 5.87 -4.49
CA ALA A 104 1.06 6.87 -4.08
C ALA A 104 -0.35 6.32 -4.02
N PHE A 105 -1.10 6.71 -2.99
CA PHE A 105 -2.55 6.65 -3.01
C PHE A 105 -3.09 7.99 -3.52
N SER A 106 -3.89 7.95 -4.57
CA SER A 106 -4.55 9.11 -5.15
C SER A 106 -6.05 9.03 -4.94
N THR A 107 -6.61 10.13 -4.46
CA THR A 107 -8.04 10.28 -4.23
C THR A 107 -8.87 10.28 -5.51
N HIS A 108 -8.22 10.50 -6.65
CA HIS A 108 -8.82 10.51 -7.98
C HIS A 108 -7.93 9.73 -8.96
N PRO A 109 -8.48 9.14 -10.02
CA PRO A 109 -7.69 8.50 -11.07
C PRO A 109 -6.71 9.47 -11.72
N PHE A 110 -5.55 8.96 -12.12
CA PHE A 110 -4.55 9.77 -12.81
C PHE A 110 -5.05 10.18 -14.20
N ARG A 111 -4.99 11.48 -14.47
CA ARG A 111 -5.40 12.11 -15.73
C ARG A 111 -4.56 13.33 -16.05
N VAL A 112 -4.55 13.71 -17.32
CA VAL A 112 -4.03 15.01 -17.77
C VAL A 112 -4.91 16.12 -17.20
N SER A 113 -4.28 17.18 -16.67
CA SER A 113 -4.98 18.32 -16.07
C SER A 113 -4.12 19.59 -16.09
N GLU A 114 -4.73 20.72 -16.44
CA GLU A 114 -4.09 22.04 -16.40
C GLU A 114 -3.67 22.43 -14.96
N HIS A 115 -4.48 22.03 -13.98
CA HIS A 115 -4.29 22.34 -12.56
C HIS A 115 -4.07 21.08 -11.72
N CYS A 116 -3.45 21.26 -10.56
CA CYS A 116 -3.35 20.17 -9.58
C CYS A 116 -4.74 19.75 -9.11
N TYR A 117 -4.94 18.46 -8.90
CA TYR A 117 -6.19 17.87 -8.41
C TYR A 117 -5.92 16.86 -7.30
N GLY A 118 -7.00 16.40 -6.65
CA GLY A 118 -6.94 15.51 -5.49
C GLY A 118 -7.34 16.23 -4.19
N THR A 119 -7.45 15.47 -3.11
CA THR A 119 -7.74 15.97 -1.76
C THR A 119 -6.62 15.60 -0.77
N GLY A 120 -6.73 16.10 0.46
CA GLY A 120 -5.79 15.83 1.54
C GLY A 120 -5.67 14.37 2.00
N GLU A 121 -6.54 13.47 1.51
CA GLU A 121 -6.38 12.02 1.71
C GLU A 121 -5.33 11.40 0.78
N THR A 122 -4.90 12.11 -0.26
CA THR A 122 -3.80 11.69 -1.14
C THR A 122 -2.52 11.57 -0.30
N PHE A 123 -1.72 10.52 -0.52
CA PHE A 123 -0.46 10.35 0.20
C PHE A 123 0.59 9.62 -0.65
N LEU A 124 1.86 9.81 -0.29
CA LEU A 124 2.98 9.01 -0.79
C LEU A 124 3.34 7.93 0.22
N TYR A 125 3.93 6.83 -0.23
CA TYR A 125 4.48 5.81 0.66
C TYR A 125 5.75 5.18 0.11
N SER A 126 6.54 4.56 0.99
CA SER A 126 7.71 3.74 0.64
C SER A 126 7.88 2.60 1.64
N PHE A 127 8.38 1.45 1.20
CA PHE A 127 8.66 0.28 2.04
C PHE A 127 10.11 0.22 2.60
N CYS A 128 10.96 1.21 2.34
CA CYS A 128 12.38 1.17 2.74
C CYS A 128 12.70 2.00 4.01
N PRO A 129 13.23 1.41 5.10
CA PRO A 129 13.37 -0.04 5.40
C PRO A 129 12.07 -0.67 5.95
N GLU A 130 11.10 0.17 6.34
CA GLU A 130 9.76 -0.22 6.76
C GLU A 130 8.74 0.65 6.02
N ILE A 131 7.47 0.25 6.03
CA ILE A 131 6.42 1.07 5.42
C ILE A 131 6.32 2.43 6.10
N LYS A 132 6.49 3.49 5.32
CA LYS A 132 6.28 4.87 5.75
C LYS A 132 5.26 5.54 4.85
N VAL A 133 4.28 6.19 5.47
CA VAL A 133 3.19 6.90 4.79
C VAL A 133 3.33 8.39 5.05
N TYR A 134 3.40 9.17 3.98
CA TYR A 134 3.59 10.63 3.99
C TYR A 134 2.28 11.30 3.61
N ARG A 135 1.53 11.71 4.63
CA ARG A 135 0.24 12.37 4.48
C ARG A 135 0.39 13.85 4.21
N TRP A 136 -0.69 14.45 3.74
CA TRP A 136 -0.75 15.88 3.50
C TRP A 136 -0.38 16.71 4.73
N THR A 137 0.46 17.73 4.53
CA THR A 137 0.93 18.64 5.59
C THR A 137 -0.04 19.77 5.91
N GLY A 138 -1.02 20.04 5.04
CA GLY A 138 -1.84 21.25 5.12
C GLY A 138 -1.25 22.47 4.42
N GLU A 139 -0.01 22.41 3.91
CA GLU A 139 0.73 23.60 3.44
C GLU A 139 0.24 24.11 2.07
N ASN A 140 -0.10 23.21 1.16
CA ASN A 140 -0.60 23.54 -0.19
C ASN A 140 -1.44 22.38 -0.75
N SER A 141 -2.11 22.58 -1.89
CA SER A 141 -2.94 21.55 -2.55
C SER A 141 -2.32 20.99 -3.84
N TYR A 142 -0.99 20.90 -3.93
CA TYR A 142 -0.28 20.40 -5.10
C TYR A 142 -0.16 18.86 -5.08
N PHE A 143 -1.31 18.17 -4.98
CA PHE A 143 -1.36 16.73 -4.77
C PHE A 143 -0.97 15.92 -6.01
N VAL A 144 -1.69 16.09 -7.12
CA VAL A 144 -1.43 15.37 -8.37
C VAL A 144 -1.56 16.32 -9.55
N LYS A 145 -0.64 16.24 -10.50
CA LYS A 145 -0.75 16.92 -11.80
C LYS A 145 -0.25 15.99 -12.90
N GLY A 146 -1.09 15.73 -13.89
CA GLY A 146 -0.74 14.95 -15.07
C GLY A 146 -0.60 15.84 -16.30
N ASN A 147 0.40 15.58 -17.11
CA ASN A 147 0.64 16.15 -18.43
C ASN A 147 0.79 15.01 -19.45
N THR A 148 0.85 15.31 -20.74
CA THR A 148 1.14 14.27 -21.76
C THR A 148 2.49 13.61 -21.54
N ASP A 149 3.45 14.36 -20.98
CA ASP A 149 4.85 13.94 -20.93
C ASP A 149 5.33 13.58 -19.51
N SER A 150 4.47 13.78 -18.50
CA SER A 150 4.82 13.41 -17.13
C SER A 150 3.62 13.31 -16.19
N LEU A 151 3.78 12.50 -15.14
CA LEU A 151 2.88 12.47 -13.99
C LEU A 151 3.62 12.96 -12.75
N GLN A 152 3.01 13.86 -12.00
CA GLN A 152 3.59 14.52 -10.83
C GLN A 152 2.69 14.28 -9.62
N ILE A 153 3.28 13.88 -8.50
CA ILE A 153 2.58 13.65 -7.23
C ILE A 153 3.36 14.32 -6.10
N GLY A 154 2.73 15.32 -5.47
CA GLY A 154 3.30 16.15 -4.42
C GLY A 154 4.21 17.23 -4.98
N GLY A 155 3.94 18.49 -4.63
CA GLY A 155 4.71 19.63 -5.10
C GLY A 155 5.08 20.61 -3.98
N GLY A 156 5.49 21.80 -4.39
CA GLY A 156 5.93 22.88 -3.49
C GLY A 156 7.42 22.82 -3.15
N GLY A 157 8.00 24.00 -2.89
CA GLY A 157 9.45 24.14 -2.70
C GLY A 157 10.28 23.91 -3.97
N GLY A 158 9.67 24.00 -5.16
CA GLY A 158 10.33 23.80 -6.46
C GLY A 158 10.72 22.35 -6.78
N ARG A 159 10.23 21.38 -6.00
CA ARG A 159 10.53 19.95 -6.14
C ARG A 159 9.23 19.14 -6.18
N LEU A 160 9.34 17.91 -6.67
CA LEU A 160 8.23 16.97 -6.77
C LEU A 160 8.47 15.77 -5.85
N GLY A 161 7.44 15.35 -5.11
CA GLY A 161 7.48 14.19 -4.23
C GLY A 161 7.79 12.91 -5.01
N LEU A 162 7.08 12.76 -6.13
CA LEU A 162 7.25 11.71 -7.12
C LEU A 162 6.95 12.29 -8.50
N TRP A 163 7.82 12.04 -9.47
CA TRP A 163 7.65 12.40 -10.87
C TRP A 163 7.97 11.19 -11.74
N LEU A 164 7.19 10.96 -12.80
CA LEU A 164 7.39 9.90 -13.77
C LEU A 164 7.36 10.48 -15.19
N ASP A 165 8.17 9.95 -16.09
CA ASP A 165 8.20 10.32 -17.50
C ASP A 165 7.07 9.69 -18.33
N ALA A 166 6.97 10.11 -19.60
CA ALA A 166 5.94 9.66 -20.54
C ALA A 166 6.02 8.15 -20.86
N ASP A 167 7.23 7.59 -20.75
CA ASP A 167 7.56 6.20 -21.08
C ASP A 167 7.54 5.30 -19.84
N LEU A 168 7.07 5.81 -18.68
CA LEU A 168 7.01 5.12 -17.40
C LEU A 168 8.27 4.29 -17.12
N TYR A 169 9.42 4.87 -17.44
CA TYR A 169 10.71 4.22 -17.36
C TYR A 169 11.65 4.98 -16.44
N HIS A 170 11.66 6.31 -16.50
CA HIS A 170 12.39 7.14 -15.55
C HIS A 170 11.45 7.82 -14.58
N GLY A 171 11.90 7.95 -13.34
CA GLY A 171 11.25 8.78 -12.35
C GLY A 171 12.24 9.48 -11.45
N THR A 172 11.73 10.50 -10.76
CA THR A 172 12.46 11.18 -9.70
C THR A 172 11.62 11.27 -8.44
N THR A 173 12.30 11.25 -7.29
CA THR A 173 11.68 11.46 -5.98
C THR A 173 12.50 12.42 -5.15
N SER A 174 11.84 13.44 -4.60
CA SER A 174 12.45 14.48 -3.79
C SER A 174 11.55 14.81 -2.61
N LYS A 175 12.13 15.51 -1.63
CA LYS A 175 11.32 16.14 -0.58
C LYS A 175 10.43 17.23 -1.20
N CYS A 176 9.14 17.24 -0.87
CA CYS A 176 8.19 18.28 -1.26
C CYS A 176 7.44 18.85 -0.05
N SER A 177 6.89 20.07 -0.18
CA SER A 177 6.09 20.71 0.87
C SER A 177 4.73 20.04 1.09
N THR A 178 4.11 19.49 0.05
CA THR A 178 2.76 18.88 0.15
C THR A 178 2.72 17.72 1.14
N PHE A 179 3.77 16.89 1.19
CA PHE A 179 3.80 15.67 2.00
C PHE A 179 4.95 15.62 3.02
N ASN A 180 5.89 16.58 2.96
CA ASN A 180 7.13 16.58 3.75
C ASN A 180 7.85 15.22 3.71
N ASN A 181 7.83 14.57 2.55
CA ASN A 181 8.40 13.24 2.37
C ASN A 181 9.93 13.27 2.30
N LEU A 182 10.55 12.13 2.59
CA LEU A 182 11.91 11.86 2.15
C LEU A 182 11.85 11.25 0.73
N PRO A 183 12.97 11.19 -0.01
CA PRO A 183 13.04 10.37 -1.23
C PRO A 183 12.46 8.98 -0.97
N LEU A 184 11.59 8.53 -1.87
CA LEU A 184 10.82 7.29 -1.71
C LEU A 184 11.62 6.03 -2.11
N SER A 185 12.69 6.21 -2.86
CA SER A 185 13.64 5.17 -3.27
C SER A 185 15.01 5.42 -2.60
N SER A 186 15.94 4.48 -2.79
CA SER A 186 17.34 4.60 -2.40
C SER A 186 18.06 5.78 -3.06
N LYS A 187 17.61 6.20 -4.25
CA LYS A 187 18.15 7.31 -5.04
C LYS A 187 17.05 8.30 -5.39
N GLN A 188 17.44 9.55 -5.69
CA GLN A 188 16.48 10.56 -6.17
C GLN A 188 16.04 10.24 -7.59
N ASP A 189 16.95 9.88 -8.48
CA ASP A 189 16.64 9.39 -9.82
C ASP A 189 16.58 7.86 -9.79
N PHE A 190 15.52 7.29 -10.38
CA PHE A 190 15.32 5.85 -10.44
C PHE A 190 14.80 5.42 -11.81
N ALA A 191 15.12 4.19 -12.17
CA ALA A 191 14.52 3.50 -13.31
C ALA A 191 13.44 2.54 -12.81
N ILE A 192 12.28 2.56 -13.45
CA ILE A 192 11.12 1.75 -13.10
C ILE A 192 11.32 0.35 -13.69
N GLN A 193 11.28 -0.66 -12.84
CA GLN A 193 11.22 -2.05 -13.28
C GLN A 193 9.79 -2.37 -13.73
N ASN A 194 8.82 -2.11 -12.85
CA ASN A 194 7.41 -2.33 -13.11
C ASN A 194 6.54 -1.35 -12.32
N LEU A 195 5.35 -1.08 -12.86
CA LEU A 195 4.34 -0.23 -12.23
C LEU A 195 2.96 -0.87 -12.36
N GLU A 196 2.21 -0.86 -11.26
CA GLU A 196 0.81 -1.26 -11.20
C GLU A 196 -0.05 -0.11 -10.68
N VAL A 197 -1.31 -0.07 -11.12
CA VAL A 197 -2.34 0.79 -10.54
C VAL A 197 -3.55 -0.06 -10.19
N TRP A 198 -4.00 0.07 -8.95
CA TRP A 198 -5.12 -0.65 -8.37
C TRP A 198 -6.28 0.30 -8.09
N ALA A 199 -7.51 -0.09 -8.44
CA ALA A 199 -8.74 0.59 -8.07
C ALA A 199 -9.46 -0.17 -6.94
N PHE A 200 -10.29 0.55 -6.19
CA PHE A 200 -11.10 -0.02 -5.10
C PHE A 200 -12.58 0.05 -5.49
N GLU A 201 -13.22 -1.09 -5.70
CA GLU A 201 -14.60 -1.22 -6.23
C GLU A 201 -15.39 -2.32 -5.52
#